data_AF-A0A969L7Z0-F1
#
_entry.id   AF-A0A969L7Z0-F1
#
_cell.length_a   1.000
_cell.length_b   1.000
_cell.length_c   1.000
_cell.angle_alpha   90.00
_cell.angle_beta   90.00
_cell.angle_gamma   90.00
#
_symmetry.space_group_name_H-M   'P 1'
#
loop_
_entity.id
_entity.type
_entity.pdbx_description
1 polymer ?
#
loop_
_entity_poly.entity_id
_entity_poly.type
_entity_poly.pdbx_seq_one_letter_code
_entity_poly.pdbx_strand_id
1 'polypeptide(L)'
;MRKISILLLILAVFSAQAQDGLVNLEDAPAYDLKSAFVNPDAVVNLVITNSGYNPPTRLPEDMEKLSNVRVVSIVNFPGFDFRQAFAELAQLPKLEMLI
;
A
#
# COMPACT_ATOMS: atom_id res chain seq x y z
N MET A 1 29.10 -15.02 -28.22
CA MET A 1 29.24 -13.90 -27.25
C MET A 1 27.89 -13.67 -26.59
N ARG A 2 27.85 -13.79 -25.25
CA ARG A 2 26.70 -13.56 -24.33
C ARG A 2 26.42 -12.04 -24.30
N LYS A 3 25.20 -11.51 -24.16
CA LYS A 3 24.26 -11.67 -23.04
C LYS A 3 22.86 -11.25 -23.52
N ILE A 4 21.92 -12.19 -23.64
CA ILE A 4 20.50 -11.87 -23.75
C ILE A 4 19.99 -11.70 -22.32
N SER A 5 19.44 -10.52 -22.07
CA SER A 5 19.09 -9.94 -20.79
C SER A 5 18.22 -10.84 -19.93
N ILE A 6 18.66 -11.06 -18.68
CA ILE A 6 17.99 -11.79 -17.59
C ILE A 6 16.68 -11.08 -17.15
N LEU A 7 16.29 -9.97 -17.79
CA LEU A 7 15.15 -9.13 -17.40
C LEU A 7 13.77 -9.66 -17.84
N LEU A 8 13.70 -10.78 -18.55
CA LEU A 8 12.42 -11.37 -19.00
C LEU A 8 12.06 -12.70 -18.29
N LEU A 9 12.91 -13.18 -17.38
CA LEU A 9 12.71 -14.49 -16.73
C LEU A 9 12.08 -14.44 -15.33
N ILE A 10 11.82 -13.24 -14.81
CA ILE A 10 10.96 -13.09 -13.61
C ILE A 10 9.47 -13.08 -13.99
N LEU A 11 9.14 -12.91 -15.29
CA LEU A 11 7.75 -12.86 -15.77
C LEU A 11 7.12 -14.24 -16.04
N ALA A 12 7.90 -15.32 -16.12
CA ALA A 12 7.41 -16.64 -16.55
C ALA A 12 7.43 -17.73 -15.46
N VAL A 13 7.97 -17.48 -14.26
CA VAL A 13 7.98 -18.47 -13.16
C VAL A 13 6.78 -18.31 -12.21
N PHE A 14 6.07 -17.18 -12.28
CA PHE A 14 4.83 -16.97 -11.52
C PHE A 14 3.54 -17.28 -12.31
N SER A 15 3.64 -17.84 -13.52
CA SER A 15 2.50 -18.09 -14.40
C SER A 15 1.69 -19.36 -14.10
N ALA A 16 1.96 -20.08 -13.01
CA ALA A 16 1.23 -21.33 -12.71
C ALA A 16 0.66 -21.50 -11.28
N GLN A 17 0.96 -20.63 -10.31
CA GLN A 17 0.49 -20.84 -8.92
C GLN A 17 0.09 -19.57 -8.12
N ALA A 18 -0.08 -18.40 -8.74
CA ALA A 18 -0.43 -17.17 -8.00
C ALA A 18 -1.68 -16.44 -8.51
N GLN A 19 -2.59 -17.13 -9.20
CA GLN A 19 -3.83 -16.51 -9.69
C GLN A 19 -4.96 -16.45 -8.65
N ASP A 20 -4.79 -17.02 -7.44
CA ASP A 20 -5.79 -16.97 -6.36
C ASP A 20 -5.59 -15.81 -5.36
N GLY A 21 -4.66 -14.88 -5.60
CA GLY A 21 -4.28 -13.89 -4.58
C GLY A 21 -3.89 -12.50 -5.07
N LEU A 22 -4.14 -12.16 -6.33
CA LEU A 22 -4.02 -10.77 -6.76
C LEU A 22 -5.16 -9.99 -6.10
N VAL A 23 -4.83 -9.24 -5.04
CA VAL A 23 -5.76 -8.30 -4.41
C VAL A 23 -6.27 -7.38 -5.52
N ASN A 24 -7.53 -7.54 -5.89
CA ASN A 24 -8.17 -6.62 -6.83
C ASN A 24 -8.36 -5.28 -6.10
N LEU A 25 -7.37 -4.40 -6.22
CA LEU A 25 -7.40 -3.06 -5.62
C LEU A 25 -8.49 -2.17 -6.25
N GLU A 26 -9.04 -2.57 -7.40
CA GLU A 26 -10.12 -1.82 -8.07
C GLU A 26 -11.49 -2.01 -7.40
N ASP A 27 -11.74 -3.14 -6.74
CA ASP A 27 -13.01 -3.46 -6.07
C ASP A 27 -12.96 -3.33 -4.54
N ALA A 28 -11.76 -3.20 -3.96
CA ALA A 28 -11.62 -2.95 -2.53
C ALA A 28 -12.06 -1.51 -2.24
N PRO A 29 -12.95 -1.25 -1.25
CA PRO A 29 -13.23 0.12 -0.85
C PRO A 29 -11.90 0.76 -0.44
N ALA A 30 -11.42 1.70 -1.25
CA ALA A 30 -10.26 2.50 -0.94
C ALA A 30 -10.65 3.38 0.25
N TYR A 31 -10.30 2.93 1.45
CA TYR A 31 -10.45 3.78 2.63
C TYR A 31 -9.43 4.90 2.49
N ASP A 32 -9.91 6.13 2.36
CA ASP A 32 -9.05 7.26 2.68
C ASP A 32 -8.62 7.15 4.14
N LEU A 33 -7.49 7.79 4.43
CA LEU A 33 -6.87 7.75 5.74
C LEU A 33 -7.88 8.06 6.86
N LYS A 34 -8.76 9.05 6.67
CA LYS A 34 -9.74 9.47 7.69
C LYS A 34 -10.79 8.39 7.95
N SER A 35 -11.30 7.75 6.91
CA SER A 35 -12.31 6.70 6.97
C SER A 35 -11.73 5.42 7.57
N ALA A 36 -10.45 5.15 7.33
CA ALA A 36 -9.75 4.01 7.90
C ALA A 36 -9.78 4.03 9.44
N PHE A 37 -9.62 5.20 10.06
CA PHE A 37 -9.68 5.34 11.53
C PHE A 37 -11.09 5.29 12.13
N VAL A 38 -12.15 5.35 11.32
CA VAL A 38 -13.54 5.18 11.81
C VAL A 38 -13.82 3.70 12.12
N ASN A 39 -13.30 2.79 11.31
CA ASN A 39 -13.44 1.34 11.49
C ASN A 39 -12.13 0.62 11.19
N PRO A 40 -11.11 0.77 12.06
CA PRO A 40 -9.74 0.35 11.76
C PRO A 40 -9.58 -1.16 11.57
N ASP A 41 -10.42 -1.96 12.23
CA ASP A 41 -10.37 -3.42 12.13
C ASP A 41 -10.89 -3.93 10.77
N ALA A 42 -11.69 -3.16 10.04
CA ALA A 42 -12.20 -3.54 8.72
C ALA A 42 -11.22 -3.23 7.58
N VAL A 43 -10.14 -2.48 7.85
CA VAL A 43 -9.23 -1.99 6.82
C VAL A 43 -8.16 -3.03 6.55
N VAL A 44 -8.21 -3.62 5.35
CA VAL A 44 -7.17 -4.57 4.87
C VAL A 44 -6.27 -3.90 3.83
N ASN A 45 -6.84 -3.01 3.02
CA ASN A 45 -6.15 -2.27 1.96
C ASN A 45 -6.31 -0.77 2.23
N LEU A 46 -5.20 -0.05 2.22
CA LEU A 46 -5.17 1.40 2.44
C LEU A 46 -4.63 2.10 1.20
N VAL A 47 -5.33 3.15 0.74
CA VAL A 47 -4.89 3.98 -0.38
C VAL A 47 -4.66 5.40 0.12
N ILE A 48 -3.43 5.88 -0.05
CA ILE A 48 -3.02 7.24 0.30
C ILE A 48 -2.83 8.02 -1.00
N THR A 49 -3.67 9.04 -1.18
CA THR A 49 -3.72 9.86 -2.39
C THR A 49 -3.96 11.32 -2.03
N ASN A 50 -3.76 12.22 -2.99
CA ASN A 50 -4.00 13.65 -2.83
C ASN A 50 -5.44 14.08 -3.16
N SER A 51 -6.38 13.14 -3.34
CA SER A 51 -7.76 13.46 -3.67
C SER A 51 -8.52 14.02 -2.45
N GLY A 52 -8.68 15.34 -2.39
CA GLY A 52 -9.50 15.99 -1.36
C GLY A 52 -9.14 17.46 -1.11
N TYR A 53 -10.00 18.16 -0.37
CA TYR A 53 -9.66 19.46 0.20
C TYR A 53 -8.68 19.23 1.36
N ASN A 54 -7.43 19.67 1.19
CA ASN A 54 -6.28 19.47 2.10
C ASN A 54 -5.78 18.02 2.15
N PRO A 55 -5.03 17.56 1.12
CA PRO A 55 -4.41 16.25 1.15
C PRO A 55 -3.43 16.11 2.33
N PRO A 56 -3.32 14.92 2.94
CA PRO A 56 -2.41 14.72 4.06
C PRO A 56 -0.97 14.88 3.57
N THR A 57 -0.19 15.74 4.21
CA THR A 57 1.27 15.84 3.94
C THR A 57 2.07 14.86 4.80
N ARG A 58 1.44 14.27 5.82
CA ARG A 58 2.02 13.33 6.79
C ARG A 58 1.00 12.25 7.14
N LEU A 59 1.48 11.09 7.56
CA LEU A 59 0.63 10.06 8.16
C LEU A 59 0.41 10.34 9.66
N PRO A 60 -0.71 9.92 10.24
CA PRO A 60 -0.94 9.96 11.68
C PRO A 60 0.09 9.12 12.43
N GLU A 61 0.36 9.47 13.69
CA GLU A 61 1.33 8.76 14.53
C GLU A 61 0.77 7.45 15.11
N ASP A 62 -0.52 7.18 14.94
CA ASP A 62 -1.26 6.04 15.49
C ASP A 62 -1.62 4.98 14.44
N MET A 63 -0.76 4.82 13.42
CA MET A 63 -0.97 3.85 12.33
C MET A 63 -1.09 2.41 12.82
N GLU A 64 -0.49 2.05 13.96
CA GLU A 64 -0.59 0.73 14.59
C GLU A 64 -2.04 0.31 14.91
N LYS A 65 -2.97 1.26 15.01
CA LYS A 65 -4.41 0.97 15.17
C LYS A 65 -5.01 0.26 13.98
N LEU A 66 -4.45 0.46 12.77
CA LEU A 66 -4.88 -0.21 11.54
C LEU A 66 -4.32 -1.65 11.48
N SER A 67 -4.67 -2.45 12.48
CA SER A 67 -4.04 -3.73 12.82
C SER A 67 -4.19 -4.83 11.76
N ASN A 68 -5.11 -4.64 10.79
CA ASN A 68 -5.41 -5.59 9.73
C ASN A 68 -4.90 -5.15 8.34
N VAL A 69 -4.26 -3.99 8.22
CA VAL A 69 -3.73 -3.51 6.94
C VAL A 69 -2.58 -4.40 6.49
N ARG A 70 -2.72 -4.93 5.26
CA ARG A 70 -1.73 -5.79 4.61
C ARG A 70 -1.11 -5.13 3.38
N VAL A 71 -1.89 -4.30 2.68
CA VAL A 71 -1.45 -3.61 1.47
C VAL A 71 -1.66 -2.12 1.64
N VAL A 72 -0.61 -1.35 1.37
CA VAL A 72 -0.67 0.11 1.33
C VAL A 72 -0.25 0.55 -0.07
N SER A 73 -1.07 1.38 -0.70
CA SER A 73 -0.74 2.05 -1.95
C SER A 73 -0.57 3.55 -1.71
N ILE A 74 0.57 4.12 -2.10
CA ILE A 74 0.86 5.55 -1.93
C ILE A 74 1.12 6.19 -3.29
N VAL A 75 0.19 7.06 -3.69
CA VAL A 75 0.41 7.90 -4.88
C VAL A 75 1.38 9.01 -4.49
N ASN A 76 2.43 9.21 -5.28
CA ASN A 76 3.37 10.30 -5.05
C ASN A 76 2.72 11.66 -5.35
N PHE A 77 2.79 12.59 -4.39
CA PHE A 77 2.33 13.95 -4.58
C PHE A 77 3.23 14.98 -3.86
N PRO A 78 3.27 16.24 -4.35
CA PRO A 78 4.14 17.27 -3.79
C PRO A 78 3.87 17.53 -2.31
N GLY A 79 4.95 17.61 -1.52
CA GLY A 79 4.88 17.96 -0.10
C GLY A 79 4.52 16.80 0.83
N PHE A 80 4.35 15.57 0.33
CA PHE A 80 4.23 14.39 1.17
C PHE A 80 5.56 14.01 1.82
N ASP A 81 5.58 13.88 3.13
CA ASP A 81 6.75 13.45 3.90
C ASP A 81 6.88 11.93 3.87
N PHE A 82 7.50 11.41 2.81
CA PHE A 82 7.76 9.97 2.67
C PHE A 82 8.60 9.40 3.81
N ARG A 83 9.55 10.18 4.35
CA ARG A 83 10.40 9.70 5.44
C ARG A 83 9.54 9.41 6.67
N GLN A 84 8.68 10.35 7.04
CA GLN A 84 7.77 10.14 8.14
C GLN A 84 6.75 9.05 7.82
N ALA A 85 6.22 9.01 6.60
CA ALA A 85 5.29 7.96 6.18
C ALA A 85 5.88 6.55 6.35
N PHE A 86 7.11 6.31 5.89
CA PHE A 86 7.77 5.01 6.09
C PHE A 86 7.97 4.66 7.56
N ALA A 87 8.24 5.65 8.43
CA ALA A 87 8.35 5.41 9.86
C ALA A 87 7.01 4.95 10.47
N GLU A 88 5.89 5.57 10.08
CA GLU A 88 4.57 5.16 10.58
C GLU A 88 4.08 3.84 9.99
N LEU A 89 4.34 3.60 8.70
CA LEU A 89 3.96 2.34 8.04
C LEU A 89 4.71 1.15 8.61
N ALA A 90 5.93 1.35 9.12
CA ALA A 90 6.67 0.31 9.84
C ALA A 90 6.01 -0.13 11.15
N GLN A 91 5.06 0.67 11.69
CA GLN A 91 4.28 0.31 12.87
C GLN A 91 3.10 -0.62 12.56
N LEU A 92 2.76 -0.83 11.28
CA LEU A 92 1.66 -1.70 10.88
C LEU A 92 2.04 -3.18 11.08
N PRO A 93 1.35 -3.92 11.97
CA PRO A 93 1.79 -5.24 12.41
C PRO A 93 1.65 -6.34 11.35
N LYS A 94 0.84 -6.10 10.32
CA LYS A 94 0.54 -7.07 9.24
C LYS A 94 0.86 -6.53 7.84
N LEU A 95 1.61 -5.43 7.74
CA LEU A 95 1.96 -4.87 6.44
C LEU A 95 2.84 -5.85 5.67
N GLU A 96 2.37 -6.28 4.52
CA GLU A 96 3.06 -7.23 3.64
C GLU A 96 3.56 -6.56 2.36
N MET A 97 2.83 -5.55 1.88
CA MET A 97 3.11 -4.92 0.59
C MET A 97 2.90 -3.41 0.63
N LEU A 98 3.87 -2.69 0.07
CA LEU A 98 3.83 -1.25 -0.17
C LEU A 98 4.05 -0.99 -1.66
N ILE A 99 3.10 -0.29 -2.30
CA ILE A 99 3.04 -0.03 -3.75
C ILE A 99 3.04 1.47 -4.03
#